data_AF-A0A9P6JFG7-F1
#
_entry.id   AF-A0A9P6JFG7-F1
#
_cell.length_a   1.000
_cell.length_b   1.000
_cell.length_c   1.000
_cell.angle_alpha   90.00
_cell.angle_beta   90.00
_cell.angle_gamma   90.00
#
_symmetry.space_group_name_H-M   'P 1'
#
loop_
_entity.id
_entity.type
_entity.pdbx_description
1 polymer ?
#
loop_
_entity_poly.entity_id
_entity_poly.type
_entity_poly.pdbx_seq_one_letter_code
_entity_poly.pdbx_strand_id
1 'polypeptide(L)'
;IYPIFLLLAEVFVMKVFLNFITFGVKVPGGIFIPTMVAGAVFGRMVGLGVQWLIAMDCIIPGLYAMIGAAACLSGVTRMTVSLVVIMFELTGAMTYSLPIMMAVMIGKFVGDAFSPDAFFNKLINLNEHPYLDNKKDYNTFGIAADIADQNLVTIDVNKVNDIESLRHKLEILVYSGYSDGGFPIVDEGILVGYIASNELRHALELAEQKHPNCICIFKNRAGSNIPAVEMMTSLGDLEAQAIDSQESQECLLNRSRDDVDYDNDMQGYNKPLRNAESHPADGRFGGSKGNGTNPGQSDY
;
A
#
# COMPACT_ATOMS: atom_id res chain seq x y z
N ILE A 1 10.47 -48.41 -8.22
CA ILE A 1 10.30 -47.37 -7.16
C ILE A 1 11.65 -46.85 -6.70
N TYR A 2 12.54 -47.69 -6.14
CA TYR A 2 13.90 -47.28 -5.71
C TYR A 2 14.74 -46.46 -6.72
N PRO A 3 14.89 -46.86 -8.00
CA PRO A 3 15.69 -46.05 -8.93
C PRO A 3 15.05 -44.68 -9.21
N ILE A 4 13.71 -44.62 -9.27
CA ILE A 4 12.98 -43.36 -9.47
C ILE A 4 13.15 -42.45 -8.25
N PHE A 5 13.10 -43.02 -7.04
CA PHE A 5 13.28 -42.26 -5.81
C PHE A 5 14.68 -41.64 -5.72
N LEU A 6 15.73 -42.38 -6.06
CA LEU A 6 17.11 -41.87 -6.09
C LEU A 6 17.29 -40.76 -7.12
N LEU A 7 16.75 -40.93 -8.33
CA LEU A 7 16.78 -39.89 -9.36
C LEU A 7 16.07 -38.61 -8.91
N LEU A 8 14.90 -38.72 -8.26
CA LEU A 8 14.19 -37.56 -7.74
C LEU A 8 14.97 -36.86 -6.62
N ALA A 9 15.65 -37.61 -5.75
CA ALA A 9 16.49 -37.04 -4.70
C ALA A 9 17.67 -36.26 -5.29
N GLU A 10 18.33 -36.80 -6.33
CA GLU A 10 19.41 -36.11 -7.04
C GLU A 10 18.91 -34.82 -7.70
N VAL A 11 17.78 -34.89 -8.43
CA VAL A 11 17.17 -33.71 -9.06
C VAL A 11 16.76 -32.66 -8.03
N PHE A 12 16.24 -33.08 -6.87
CA PHE A 12 15.87 -32.17 -5.80
C PHE A 12 17.08 -31.38 -5.30
N VAL A 13 18.17 -32.07 -4.96
CA VAL A 13 19.41 -31.43 -4.48
C VAL A 13 19.97 -30.49 -5.56
N MET A 14 20.04 -30.95 -6.80
CA MET A 14 20.55 -30.14 -7.91
C MET A 14 19.69 -28.89 -8.15
N LYS A 15 18.36 -29.02 -8.09
CA LYS A 15 17.43 -27.88 -8.27
C LYS A 15 17.52 -26.87 -7.15
N VAL A 16 17.59 -27.31 -5.89
CA VAL A 16 17.73 -26.40 -4.75
C VAL A 16 19.04 -25.63 -4.86
N PHE A 17 20.15 -26.32 -5.17
CA PHE A 17 21.45 -25.67 -5.37
C PHE A 17 21.44 -24.66 -6.52
N LEU A 18 20.90 -25.06 -7.69
CA LEU A 18 20.82 -24.17 -8.84
C LEU A 18 19.93 -22.95 -8.57
N ASN A 19 18.83 -23.13 -7.81
CA ASN A 19 17.93 -22.03 -7.45
C ASN A 19 18.65 -20.94 -6.64
N PHE A 20 19.51 -21.33 -5.68
CA PHE A 20 20.33 -20.38 -4.92
C PHE A 20 21.31 -19.62 -5.82
N ILE A 21 21.96 -20.32 -6.76
CA ILE A 21 22.88 -19.68 -7.71
C ILE A 21 22.13 -18.69 -8.59
N THR A 22 21.02 -19.11 -9.22
CA THR A 22 20.28 -18.27 -10.17
C THR A 22 19.66 -17.05 -9.50
N PHE A 23 19.23 -17.16 -8.24
CA PHE A 23 18.68 -16.02 -7.50
C PHE A 23 19.76 -15.00 -7.12
N GLY A 24 21.01 -15.42 -6.96
CA GLY A 24 22.14 -14.52 -6.69
C GLY A 24 22.63 -13.74 -7.92
N VAL A 25 22.18 -14.09 -9.13
CA VAL A 25 22.59 -13.39 -10.36
C VAL A 25 21.73 -12.14 -10.56
N LYS A 26 22.36 -11.03 -10.98
CA LYS A 26 21.69 -9.76 -11.34
C LYS A 26 20.96 -9.84 -12.69
N VAL A 27 20.05 -10.80 -12.84
CA VAL A 27 19.22 -11.00 -14.03
C VAL A 27 17.75 -10.92 -13.61
N PRO A 28 16.88 -10.23 -14.37
CA PRO A 28 15.46 -10.22 -14.09
C PRO A 28 14.90 -11.64 -14.18
N GLY A 29 14.39 -12.16 -13.06
CA GLY A 29 13.89 -13.53 -12.95
C GLY A 29 12.90 -13.69 -11.79
N GLY A 30 12.12 -14.78 -11.82
CA GLY A 30 11.10 -15.07 -10.81
C GLY A 30 11.44 -16.29 -9.96
N ILE A 31 11.18 -16.21 -8.64
CA ILE A 31 11.40 -17.32 -7.69
C ILE A 31 10.23 -18.31 -7.58
N PHE A 32 9.05 -17.94 -8.10
CA PHE A 32 7.82 -18.72 -7.95
C PHE A 32 7.91 -20.13 -8.57
N ILE A 33 8.24 -20.22 -9.86
CA ILE A 33 8.29 -21.51 -10.56
C ILE A 33 9.41 -22.41 -10.02
N PRO A 34 10.66 -21.94 -9.83
CA PRO A 34 11.73 -22.79 -9.28
C PRO A 34 11.39 -23.39 -7.91
N THR A 35 10.77 -22.61 -7.01
CA THR A 35 10.37 -23.08 -5.68
C THR A 35 9.19 -24.05 -5.73
N MET A 36 8.19 -23.79 -6.58
CA MET A 36 7.11 -24.76 -6.85
C MET A 36 7.67 -26.09 -7.35
N VAL A 37 8.61 -26.07 -8.29
CA VAL A 37 9.23 -27.29 -8.84
C VAL A 37 10.01 -28.06 -7.77
N ALA A 38 10.80 -27.37 -6.94
CA ALA A 38 11.51 -28.01 -5.83
C ALA A 38 10.54 -28.69 -4.85
N GLY A 39 9.46 -27.99 -4.48
CA GLY A 39 8.37 -28.54 -3.65
C GLY A 39 7.64 -29.71 -4.32
N ALA A 40 7.43 -29.66 -5.64
CA ALA A 40 6.77 -30.71 -6.40
C ALA A 40 7.60 -32.00 -6.44
N VAL A 41 8.91 -31.89 -6.65
CA VAL A 41 9.82 -33.04 -6.63
C VAL A 41 9.81 -33.68 -5.24
N PHE A 42 9.91 -32.88 -4.18
CA PHE A 42 9.85 -33.36 -2.80
C PHE A 42 8.50 -34.02 -2.49
N GLY A 43 7.39 -33.37 -2.86
CA GLY A 43 6.04 -33.92 -2.69
C GLY A 43 5.88 -35.27 -3.43
N ARG A 44 6.41 -35.39 -4.65
CA ARG A 44 6.39 -36.65 -5.40
C ARG A 44 7.22 -37.74 -4.73
N MET A 45 8.38 -37.40 -4.15
CA MET A 45 9.18 -38.35 -3.36
C MET A 45 8.40 -38.87 -2.16
N VAL A 46 7.71 -38.00 -1.42
CA VAL A 46 6.84 -38.39 -0.30
C VAL A 46 5.71 -39.29 -0.80
N GLY A 47 5.03 -38.94 -1.89
CA GLY A 47 3.95 -39.76 -2.46
C GLY A 47 4.40 -41.17 -2.85
N LEU A 48 5.59 -41.32 -3.46
CA LEU A 48 6.18 -42.63 -3.77
C LEU A 48 6.58 -43.40 -2.51
N GLY A 49 7.08 -42.71 -1.48
CA GLY A 49 7.40 -43.32 -0.18
C GLY A 49 6.16 -43.86 0.53
N VAL A 50 5.06 -43.10 0.52
CA VAL A 50 3.76 -43.51 1.06
C VAL A 50 3.20 -44.69 0.26
N GLN A 51 3.29 -44.66 -1.08
CA GLN A 51 2.88 -45.78 -1.92
C GLN A 51 3.66 -47.06 -1.61
N TRP A 52 4.97 -46.93 -1.37
CA TRP A 52 5.82 -48.07 -1.01
C TRP A 52 5.48 -48.63 0.39
N LEU A 53 5.20 -47.76 1.36
CA LEU A 53 4.90 -48.16 2.74
C LEU A 53 3.53 -48.84 2.88
N ILE A 54 2.51 -48.28 2.22
CA ILE A 54 1.12 -48.72 2.38
C ILE A 54 0.74 -49.81 1.36
N ALA A 55 1.57 -50.01 0.31
CA ALA A 55 1.41 -51.03 -0.73
C ALA A 55 -0.01 -51.05 -1.37
N MET A 56 -0.65 -49.89 -1.48
CA MET A 56 -1.96 -49.72 -2.11
C MET A 56 -1.83 -48.94 -3.42
N ASP A 57 -2.48 -49.44 -4.47
CA ASP A 57 -2.51 -48.81 -5.80
C ASP A 57 -3.44 -47.59 -5.89
N CYS A 58 -4.14 -47.25 -4.81
CA CYS A 58 -5.05 -46.09 -4.75
C CYS A 58 -4.32 -44.75 -4.56
N ILE A 59 -2.99 -44.76 -4.40
CA ILE A 59 -2.20 -43.54 -4.16
C ILE A 59 -1.75 -42.94 -5.49
N ILE A 60 -2.10 -41.66 -5.72
CA ILE A 60 -1.70 -40.89 -6.90
C ILE A 60 -0.54 -39.97 -6.51
N PRO A 61 0.73 -40.28 -6.86
CA PRO A 61 1.89 -39.47 -6.46
C PRO A 61 1.86 -38.04 -7.02
N GLY A 62 1.10 -37.81 -8.11
CA GLY A 62 0.89 -36.48 -8.68
C GLY A 62 0.19 -35.51 -7.73
N LEU A 63 -0.76 -35.99 -6.92
CA LEU A 63 -1.45 -35.14 -5.94
C LEU A 63 -0.49 -34.66 -4.84
N TYR A 64 0.37 -35.56 -4.35
CA TYR A 64 1.39 -35.22 -3.37
C TYR A 64 2.40 -34.21 -3.93
N ALA A 65 2.75 -34.31 -5.22
CA ALA A 65 3.60 -33.32 -5.88
C ALA A 65 2.94 -31.93 -5.87
N MET A 66 1.65 -31.81 -6.20
CA MET A 66 0.95 -30.52 -6.17
C MET A 66 0.86 -29.92 -4.76
N ILE A 67 0.53 -30.75 -3.76
CA ILE A 67 0.49 -30.33 -2.35
C ILE A 67 1.87 -29.85 -1.90
N GLY A 68 2.94 -30.58 -2.23
CA GLY A 68 4.32 -30.20 -1.92
C GLY A 68 4.76 -28.90 -2.59
N ALA A 69 4.34 -28.67 -3.84
CA ALA A 69 4.61 -27.42 -4.56
C ALA A 69 3.97 -26.22 -3.87
N ALA A 70 2.69 -26.33 -3.49
CA ALA A 70 1.95 -25.29 -2.79
C ALA A 70 2.51 -25.02 -1.37
N ALA A 71 2.84 -26.08 -0.63
CA ALA A 71 3.42 -25.97 0.71
C ALA A 71 4.80 -25.30 0.68
N CYS A 72 5.66 -25.67 -0.28
CA CYS A 72 6.99 -25.06 -0.42
C CYS A 72 6.89 -23.59 -0.80
N LEU A 73 6.04 -23.26 -1.80
CA LEU A 73 5.90 -21.87 -2.24
C LEU A 73 5.32 -20.97 -1.13
N SER A 74 4.26 -21.40 -0.43
CA SER A 74 3.74 -20.66 0.73
C SER A 74 4.75 -20.53 1.86
N GLY A 75 5.61 -21.54 2.03
CA GLY A 75 6.74 -21.53 2.96
C GLY A 75 7.81 -20.50 2.64
N VAL A 76 7.94 -20.06 1.37
CA VAL A 76 8.90 -19.03 0.95
C VAL A 76 8.24 -17.65 0.89
N THR A 77 7.07 -17.56 0.25
CA THR A 77 6.42 -16.28 -0.07
C THR A 77 5.45 -15.79 1.00
N ARG A 78 5.02 -16.66 1.94
CA ARG A 78 3.95 -16.39 2.92
C ARG A 78 2.60 -16.04 2.31
N MET A 79 2.40 -16.32 1.03
CA MET A 79 1.11 -16.17 0.35
C MET A 79 0.24 -17.40 0.63
N THR A 80 -0.98 -17.18 1.14
CA THR A 80 -1.93 -18.26 1.48
C THR A 80 -3.12 -18.29 0.54
N VAL A 81 -4.03 -17.32 0.65
CA VAL A 81 -5.32 -17.32 -0.06
C VAL A 81 -5.10 -17.31 -1.57
N SER A 82 -4.33 -16.34 -2.09
CA SER A 82 -4.05 -16.24 -3.53
C SER A 82 -3.37 -17.48 -4.09
N LEU A 83 -2.47 -18.11 -3.33
CA LEU A 83 -1.78 -19.32 -3.77
C LEU A 83 -2.74 -20.51 -3.89
N VAL A 84 -3.63 -20.68 -2.91
CA VAL A 84 -4.64 -21.73 -2.96
C VAL A 84 -5.57 -21.55 -4.15
N VAL A 85 -6.01 -20.32 -4.43
CA VAL A 85 -6.85 -20.01 -5.59
C VAL A 85 -6.12 -20.32 -6.89
N ILE A 86 -4.84 -19.93 -7.03
CA ILE A 86 -4.05 -20.28 -8.22
C ILE A 86 -3.96 -21.79 -8.40
N MET A 87 -3.70 -22.55 -7.32
CA MET A 87 -3.63 -24.02 -7.39
C MET A 87 -4.98 -24.66 -7.74
N PHE A 88 -6.08 -24.09 -7.23
CA PHE A 88 -7.43 -24.49 -7.59
C PHE A 88 -7.67 -24.32 -9.10
N GLU A 89 -7.37 -23.14 -9.64
CA GLU A 89 -7.61 -22.82 -11.04
C GLU A 89 -6.76 -23.71 -11.96
N LEU A 90 -5.50 -23.96 -11.60
CA LEU A 90 -4.60 -24.81 -12.37
C LEU A 90 -5.01 -26.30 -12.36
N THR A 91 -5.67 -26.75 -11.29
CA THR A 91 -6.10 -28.16 -11.17
C THR A 91 -7.48 -28.43 -11.75
N GLY A 92 -8.31 -27.39 -11.91
CA GLY A 92 -9.65 -27.50 -12.51
C GLY A 92 -10.65 -28.35 -11.71
N ALA A 93 -10.35 -28.67 -10.45
CA ALA A 93 -11.19 -29.52 -9.61
C ALA A 93 -11.16 -29.07 -8.14
N MET A 94 -12.34 -28.84 -7.55
CA MET A 94 -12.48 -28.38 -6.16
C MET A 94 -12.18 -29.45 -5.11
N THR A 95 -12.18 -30.72 -5.50
CA THR A 95 -12.17 -31.88 -4.58
C THR A 95 -10.94 -31.92 -3.69
N TYR A 96 -9.80 -31.40 -4.15
CA TYR A 96 -8.52 -31.43 -3.43
C TYR A 96 -8.12 -30.07 -2.84
N SER A 97 -9.03 -29.11 -2.76
CA SER A 97 -8.77 -27.77 -2.22
C SER A 97 -8.43 -27.77 -0.72
N LEU A 98 -9.20 -28.51 0.09
CA LEU A 98 -8.99 -28.61 1.54
C LEU A 98 -7.58 -29.11 1.94
N PRO A 99 -7.07 -30.25 1.41
CA PRO A 99 -5.72 -30.70 1.77
C PRO A 99 -4.62 -29.73 1.33
N ILE A 100 -4.81 -29.02 0.20
CA ILE A 100 -3.87 -27.98 -0.25
C ILE A 100 -3.87 -26.80 0.72
N MET A 101 -5.04 -26.33 1.16
CA MET A 101 -5.15 -25.25 2.16
C MET A 101 -4.44 -25.61 3.46
N MET A 102 -4.65 -26.83 3.96
CA MET A 102 -3.99 -27.31 5.17
C MET A 102 -2.47 -27.34 5.02
N ALA A 103 -1.96 -27.87 3.90
CA ALA A 103 -0.53 -27.91 3.63
C ALA A 103 0.09 -26.52 3.47
N VAL A 104 -0.62 -25.58 2.83
CA VAL A 104 -0.21 -24.17 2.70
C VAL A 104 -0.13 -23.48 4.06
N MET A 105 -1.10 -23.73 4.95
CA MET A 105 -1.08 -23.17 6.30
C MET A 105 0.09 -23.72 7.12
N ILE A 106 0.37 -25.02 7.03
CA ILE A 106 1.53 -25.64 7.68
C ILE A 106 2.83 -25.08 7.09
N GLY A 107 2.95 -24.98 5.77
CA GLY A 107 4.13 -24.41 5.11
C GLY A 107 4.39 -22.97 5.53
N LYS A 108 3.33 -22.15 5.60
CA LYS A 108 3.39 -20.80 6.14
C LYS A 108 3.90 -20.81 7.59
N PHE A 109 3.26 -21.56 8.47
CA PHE A 109 3.57 -21.59 9.90
C PHE A 109 5.00 -22.05 10.17
N VAL A 110 5.45 -23.11 9.49
CA VAL A 110 6.81 -23.61 9.60
C VAL A 110 7.80 -22.53 9.22
N GLY A 111 7.60 -21.84 8.09
CA GLY A 111 8.56 -20.81 7.74
C GLY A 111 8.43 -19.53 8.57
N ASP A 112 7.26 -19.18 9.11
CA ASP A 112 7.12 -18.09 10.09
C ASP A 112 7.92 -18.40 11.37
N ALA A 113 8.05 -19.68 11.73
CA ALA A 113 8.89 -20.12 12.84
C ALA A 113 10.39 -20.02 12.56
N PHE A 114 10.83 -20.19 11.30
CA PHE A 114 12.24 -20.08 10.93
C PHE A 114 12.67 -18.64 10.63
N SER A 115 11.82 -17.87 9.95
CA SER A 115 12.11 -16.51 9.50
C SER A 115 10.88 -15.62 9.70
N PRO A 116 11.01 -14.49 10.42
CA PRO A 116 9.87 -13.63 10.72
C PRO A 116 9.35 -12.87 9.49
N ASP A 117 10.21 -12.59 8.52
CA ASP A 117 9.85 -11.89 7.29
C ASP A 117 9.66 -12.87 6.12
N ALA A 118 8.64 -12.60 5.29
CA ALA A 118 8.49 -13.24 3.99
C ALA A 118 9.67 -12.89 3.07
N PHE A 119 9.95 -13.77 2.10
CA PHE A 119 11.05 -13.57 1.15
C PHE A 119 11.05 -12.19 0.46
N PHE A 120 9.88 -11.76 -0.05
CA PHE A 120 9.77 -10.47 -0.74
C PHE A 120 9.95 -9.27 0.21
N ASN A 121 9.44 -9.34 1.44
CA ASN A 121 9.66 -8.31 2.44
C ASN A 121 11.15 -8.20 2.79
N LYS A 122 11.85 -9.33 2.85
CA LYS A 122 13.29 -9.32 3.09
C LYS A 122 14.06 -8.67 1.95
N LEU A 123 13.66 -8.92 0.69
CA LEU A 123 14.27 -8.30 -0.48
C LEU A 123 14.05 -6.79 -0.52
N ILE A 124 12.85 -6.33 -0.18
CA ILE A 124 12.51 -4.90 -0.06
C ILE A 124 13.41 -4.22 0.98
N ASN A 125 13.56 -4.84 2.16
CA ASN A 125 14.42 -4.33 3.22
C ASN A 125 15.91 -4.34 2.86
N LEU A 126 16.38 -5.36 2.13
CA LEU A 126 17.77 -5.45 1.68
C LEU A 126 18.12 -4.41 0.61
N ASN A 127 17.15 -4.02 -0.21
CA ASN A 127 17.29 -2.96 -1.20
C ASN A 127 16.99 -1.57 -0.63
N GLU A 128 16.70 -1.46 0.67
CA GLU A 128 16.39 -0.21 1.37
C GLU A 128 15.25 0.60 0.72
N HIS A 129 14.28 -0.10 0.14
CA HIS A 129 13.11 0.57 -0.44
C HIS A 129 12.16 1.06 0.67
N PRO A 130 11.63 2.29 0.59
CA PRO A 130 10.67 2.81 1.54
C PRO A 130 9.33 2.09 1.37
N TYR A 131 9.11 1.05 2.17
CA TYR A 131 7.87 0.26 2.18
C TYR A 131 7.24 0.27 3.56
N LEU A 132 5.98 0.68 3.63
CA LEU A 132 5.19 0.69 4.86
C LEU A 132 4.31 -0.57 4.92
N ASP A 133 4.62 -1.47 5.85
CA ASP A 133 3.93 -2.74 6.01
C ASP A 133 2.70 -2.57 6.92
N ASN A 134 1.51 -2.82 6.39
CA ASN A 134 0.27 -2.71 7.15
C ASN A 134 0.11 -3.76 8.28
N LYS A 135 0.96 -4.79 8.30
CA LYS A 135 0.96 -5.83 9.33
C LYS A 135 1.88 -5.53 10.51
N LYS A 136 2.79 -4.56 10.36
CA LYS A 136 3.75 -4.21 11.40
C LYS A 136 3.21 -3.03 12.20
N ASP A 137 3.13 -3.20 13.50
CA ASP A 137 2.83 -2.10 14.40
C ASP A 137 4.07 -1.21 14.52
N TYR A 138 4.05 -0.07 13.83
CA TYR A 138 5.02 1.00 14.00
C TYR A 138 4.63 1.82 15.23
N ASN A 139 4.74 1.23 16.41
CA ASN A 139 4.54 1.94 17.68
C ASN A 139 5.71 2.88 17.91
N THR A 140 5.74 4.00 17.20
CA THR A 140 6.63 5.10 17.49
C THR A 140 6.07 5.82 18.71
N PHE A 141 6.83 5.91 19.81
CA PHE A 141 6.50 6.71 20.99
C PHE A 141 6.54 8.24 20.70
N GLY A 142 6.36 8.65 19.44
CA GLY A 142 6.52 10.01 18.94
C GLY A 142 5.20 10.60 18.47
N ILE A 143 5.17 11.91 18.37
CA ILE A 143 4.04 12.69 17.86
C ILE A 143 4.26 12.90 16.35
N ALA A 144 3.19 13.13 15.58
CA ALA A 144 3.32 13.48 14.16
C ALA A 144 4.27 14.67 13.91
N ALA A 145 4.41 15.58 14.88
CA ALA A 145 5.35 16.71 14.83
C ALA A 145 6.84 16.31 14.84
N ASP A 146 7.17 15.10 15.33
CA ASP A 146 8.55 14.60 15.35
C ASP A 146 8.98 14.06 13.97
N ILE A 147 8.01 13.70 13.14
CA ILE A 147 8.22 13.10 11.81
C ILE A 147 7.95 14.14 10.70
N ALA A 148 7.01 15.06 10.95
CA ALA A 148 6.64 16.10 10.00
C ALA A 148 7.79 17.09 9.78
N ASP A 149 8.03 17.43 8.51
CA ASP A 149 8.94 18.51 8.15
C ASP A 149 8.33 19.87 8.57
N GLN A 150 9.09 20.66 9.32
CA GLN A 150 8.65 21.95 9.84
C GLN A 150 9.03 23.11 8.91
N ASN A 151 9.98 22.91 7.99
CA ASN A 151 10.50 23.95 7.11
C ASN A 151 9.96 23.78 5.68
N LEU A 152 8.64 23.83 5.55
CA LEU A 152 7.95 23.71 4.27
C LEU A 152 7.95 25.03 3.50
N VAL A 153 8.27 24.96 2.21
CA VAL A 153 8.05 26.09 1.28
C VAL A 153 6.56 26.21 1.03
N THR A 154 5.98 27.37 1.32
CA THR A 154 4.55 27.62 1.17
C THR A 154 4.26 28.65 0.08
N ILE A 155 3.04 28.58 -0.48
CA ILE A 155 2.50 29.60 -1.39
C ILE A 155 1.45 30.38 -0.62
N ASP A 156 1.64 31.69 -0.53
CA ASP A 156 0.77 32.60 0.21
C ASP A 156 -0.19 33.28 -0.76
N VAL A 157 -1.49 33.19 -0.51
CA VAL A 157 -2.54 33.74 -1.40
C VAL A 157 -2.52 35.27 -1.39
N ASN A 158 -2.11 35.89 -0.27
CA ASN A 158 -2.10 37.34 -0.12
C ASN A 158 -0.84 38.01 -0.69
N LYS A 159 0.17 37.22 -1.06
CA LYS A 159 1.39 37.71 -1.71
C LYS A 159 1.24 37.66 -3.23
N VAL A 160 1.89 38.60 -3.90
CA VAL A 160 2.00 38.57 -5.36
C VAL A 160 2.83 37.35 -5.74
N ASN A 161 2.24 36.44 -6.52
CA ASN A 161 2.88 35.21 -6.98
C ASN A 161 3.13 35.30 -8.49
N ASP A 162 4.35 35.70 -8.85
CA ASP A 162 4.79 35.81 -10.24
C ASP A 162 5.16 34.42 -10.78
N ILE A 163 5.08 34.24 -12.11
CA ILE A 163 5.50 33.00 -12.77
C ILE A 163 6.97 32.66 -12.44
N GLU A 164 7.86 33.65 -12.45
CA GLU A 164 9.28 33.48 -12.13
C GLU A 164 9.50 33.06 -10.67
N SER A 165 8.77 33.69 -9.73
CA SER A 165 8.82 33.34 -8.30
C SER A 165 8.33 31.91 -8.04
N LEU A 166 7.23 31.49 -8.68
CA LEU A 166 6.70 30.13 -8.57
C LEU A 166 7.62 29.09 -9.22
N ARG A 167 8.27 29.42 -10.35
CA ARG A 167 9.30 28.57 -10.96
C ARG A 167 10.52 28.41 -10.05
N HIS A 168 11.00 29.49 -9.45
CA HIS A 168 12.10 29.43 -8.51
C HIS A 168 11.76 28.54 -7.30
N LYS A 169 10.53 28.64 -6.77
CA LYS A 169 10.05 27.73 -5.71
C LYS A 169 10.01 26.26 -6.17
N LEU A 170 9.57 25.99 -7.39
CA LEU A 170 9.60 24.64 -7.98
C LEU A 170 11.03 24.09 -8.10
N GLU A 171 11.97 24.93 -8.52
CA GLU A 171 13.38 24.54 -8.65
C GLU A 171 13.99 24.22 -7.28
N ILE A 172 13.73 25.04 -6.26
CA ILE A 172 14.13 24.77 -4.87
C ILE A 172 13.57 23.43 -4.38
N LEU A 173 12.29 23.15 -4.65
CA LEU A 173 11.62 21.93 -4.20
C LEU A 173 12.23 20.67 -4.87
N VAL A 174 12.54 20.74 -6.16
CA VAL A 174 13.25 19.66 -6.87
C VAL A 174 14.67 19.48 -6.34
N TYR A 175 15.41 20.57 -6.12
CA TYR A 175 16.77 20.54 -5.58
C TYR A 175 16.81 19.96 -4.16
N SER A 176 15.76 20.20 -3.37
CA SER A 176 15.63 19.69 -2.00
C SER A 176 15.24 18.21 -1.93
N GLY A 177 15.07 17.52 -3.07
CA GLY A 177 14.75 16.09 -3.14
C GLY A 177 13.27 15.75 -3.07
N TYR A 178 12.37 16.75 -3.11
CA TYR A 178 10.92 16.58 -3.04
C TYR A 178 10.28 16.65 -4.43
N SER A 179 10.86 16.03 -5.46
CA SER A 179 10.37 16.14 -6.85
C SER A 179 8.89 15.77 -7.01
N ASP A 180 8.43 14.80 -6.23
CA ASP A 180 7.08 14.23 -6.29
C ASP A 180 6.13 14.87 -5.26
N GLY A 181 6.62 15.90 -4.54
CA GLY A 181 5.86 16.63 -3.55
C GLY A 181 4.97 17.72 -4.14
N GLY A 182 4.71 18.74 -3.33
CA GLY A 182 3.86 19.86 -3.68
C GLY A 182 3.90 20.93 -2.62
N PHE A 183 3.13 21.99 -2.84
CA PHE A 183 3.12 23.18 -2.01
C PHE A 183 1.80 23.30 -1.26
N PRO A 184 1.82 23.46 0.07
CA PRO A 184 0.65 23.93 0.79
C PRO A 184 0.38 25.40 0.42
N ILE A 185 -0.88 25.68 0.13
CA ILE A 185 -1.42 27.01 -0.14
C ILE A 185 -1.99 27.55 1.17
N VAL A 186 -1.49 28.71 1.58
CA VAL A 186 -1.72 29.30 2.89
C VAL A 186 -2.29 30.70 2.75
N ASP A 187 -3.23 31.05 3.63
CA ASP A 187 -3.80 32.38 3.79
C ASP A 187 -3.59 32.82 5.24
N GLU A 188 -2.75 33.84 5.46
CA GLU A 188 -2.38 34.36 6.79
C GLU A 188 -1.94 33.28 7.82
N GLY A 189 -1.29 32.21 7.36
CA GLY A 189 -0.84 31.09 8.20
C GLY A 189 -1.85 29.94 8.33
N ILE A 190 -3.03 30.04 7.74
CA ILE A 190 -4.05 29.00 7.69
C ILE A 190 -3.94 28.23 6.37
N LEU A 191 -3.94 26.89 6.43
CA LEU A 191 -3.92 26.04 5.25
C LEU A 191 -5.27 26.13 4.49
N VAL A 192 -5.23 26.59 3.25
CA VAL A 192 -6.39 26.69 2.36
C VAL A 192 -6.43 25.55 1.35
N GLY A 193 -5.27 25.06 0.92
CA GLY A 193 -5.21 23.99 -0.08
C GLY A 193 -3.82 23.40 -0.26
N TYR A 194 -3.68 22.51 -1.23
CA TYR A 194 -2.42 21.88 -1.63
C TYR A 194 -2.38 21.78 -3.15
N ILE A 195 -1.22 22.06 -3.75
CA ILE A 195 -0.99 21.91 -5.18
C ILE A 195 0.25 21.04 -5.41
N ALA A 196 0.12 20.01 -6.24
CA ALA A 196 1.25 19.15 -6.56
C ALA A 196 2.27 19.86 -7.48
N SER A 197 3.55 19.48 -7.39
CA SER A 197 4.63 20.12 -8.15
C SER A 197 4.45 19.98 -9.66
N ASN A 198 3.97 18.82 -10.11
CA ASN A 198 3.67 18.51 -11.51
C ASN A 198 2.49 19.35 -12.04
N GLU A 199 1.44 19.50 -11.24
CA GLU A 199 0.27 20.31 -11.56
C GLU A 199 0.64 21.79 -11.66
N LEU A 200 1.43 22.30 -10.69
CA LEU A 200 1.91 23.67 -10.72
C LEU A 200 2.80 23.93 -11.94
N ARG A 201 3.72 23.00 -12.25
CA ARG A 201 4.57 23.11 -13.45
C ARG A 201 3.72 23.18 -14.72
N HIS A 202 2.74 22.28 -14.88
CA HIS A 202 1.85 22.28 -16.03
C HIS A 202 1.03 23.58 -16.12
N ALA A 203 0.49 24.05 -15.00
CA ALA A 203 -0.28 25.29 -14.92
C ALA A 203 0.55 26.51 -15.34
N LEU A 204 1.82 26.58 -14.93
CA LEU A 204 2.73 27.66 -15.30
C LEU A 204 3.09 27.61 -16.79
N GLU A 205 3.29 26.43 -17.37
CA GLU A 205 3.54 26.27 -18.81
C GLU A 205 2.35 26.77 -19.65
N LEU A 206 1.12 26.49 -19.20
CA LEU A 206 -0.10 27.01 -19.86
C LEU A 206 -0.26 28.52 -19.69
N ALA A 207 0.10 29.06 -18.52
CA ALA A 207 0.01 30.50 -18.26
C ALA A 207 1.04 31.29 -19.09
N GLU A 208 2.28 30.80 -19.18
CA GLU A 208 3.36 31.42 -19.96
C GLU A 208 3.02 31.50 -21.46
N GLN A 209 2.37 30.47 -22.01
CA GLN A 209 1.91 30.47 -23.40
C GLN A 209 0.85 31.54 -23.70
N LYS A 210 -0.01 31.86 -22.72
CA LYS A 210 -1.06 32.87 -22.88
C LYS A 210 -0.56 34.28 -22.56
N HIS A 211 0.13 34.45 -21.44
CA HIS A 211 0.59 35.74 -20.93
C HIS A 211 1.93 35.59 -20.16
N PRO A 212 3.05 36.12 -20.68
CA PRO A 212 4.38 35.90 -20.08
C PRO A 212 4.63 36.61 -18.75
N ASN A 213 3.87 37.68 -18.44
CA ASN A 213 4.02 38.48 -17.21
C ASN A 213 2.73 38.47 -16.36
N CYS A 214 2.08 37.32 -16.24
CA CYS A 214 0.82 37.21 -15.52
C CYS A 214 1.04 36.99 -14.01
N ILE A 215 0.21 37.61 -13.18
CA ILE A 215 0.15 37.32 -11.74
C ILE A 215 -0.78 36.13 -11.53
N CYS A 216 -0.29 35.10 -10.82
CA CYS A 216 -1.05 33.89 -10.54
C CYS A 216 -1.86 34.07 -9.24
N ILE A 217 -3.18 33.87 -9.33
CA ILE A 217 -4.08 33.95 -8.17
C ILE A 217 -4.68 32.58 -7.90
N PHE A 218 -4.63 32.18 -6.63
CA PHE A 218 -5.20 30.94 -6.13
C PHE A 218 -6.54 31.25 -5.45
N LYS A 219 -7.66 30.80 -6.04
CA LYS A 219 -9.00 30.99 -5.47
C LYS A 219 -9.59 29.66 -5.03
N ASN A 220 -10.21 29.65 -3.85
CA ASN A 220 -11.00 28.51 -3.38
C ASN A 220 -12.37 28.51 -4.10
N ARG A 221 -12.71 27.43 -4.79
CA ARG A 221 -13.98 27.30 -5.53
C ARG A 221 -15.18 26.92 -4.65
N ALA A 222 -15.01 26.77 -3.34
CA ALA A 222 -16.03 26.30 -2.40
C ALA A 222 -17.26 27.24 -2.17
N GLY A 223 -17.46 28.27 -3.00
CA GLY A 223 -18.55 29.23 -2.87
C GLY A 223 -19.42 29.46 -4.12
N SER A 224 -19.18 28.79 -5.25
CA SER A 224 -20.08 28.92 -6.42
C SER A 224 -21.20 27.88 -6.34
N ASN A 225 -22.45 28.32 -6.13
CA ASN A 225 -23.67 27.50 -6.21
C ASN A 225 -23.95 27.02 -7.64
N ILE A 226 -23.08 26.19 -8.21
CA ILE A 226 -23.27 25.53 -9.50
C ILE A 226 -23.32 24.02 -9.22
N PRO A 227 -24.48 23.35 -9.38
CA PRO A 227 -24.60 21.93 -9.09
C PRO A 227 -23.70 21.09 -10.03
N ALA A 228 -23.00 20.13 -9.44
CA ALA A 228 -21.90 19.36 -10.04
C ALA A 228 -22.32 18.29 -11.07
N VAL A 229 -23.34 18.54 -11.92
CA VAL A 229 -23.83 17.54 -12.91
C VAL A 229 -23.94 18.09 -14.34
N GLU A 230 -23.76 19.40 -14.58
CA GLU A 230 -23.71 19.93 -15.95
C GLU A 230 -22.41 20.70 -16.19
N MET A 231 -21.44 20.07 -16.85
CA MET A 231 -20.50 20.79 -17.72
C MET A 231 -19.79 19.84 -18.67
N MET A 232 -20.52 19.39 -19.70
CA MET A 232 -19.90 19.03 -20.97
C MET A 232 -20.87 19.44 -22.07
N THR A 233 -20.73 20.67 -22.58
CA THR A 233 -21.08 21.14 -23.94
C THR A 233 -20.96 22.67 -24.00
N SER A 234 -20.51 23.18 -25.16
CA SER A 234 -20.29 24.60 -25.53
C SER A 234 -18.99 25.19 -24.95
N LEU A 235 -17.92 25.57 -25.66
CA LEU A 235 -17.73 26.03 -27.05
C LEU A 235 -18.84 26.95 -27.56
N GLY A 236 -18.92 28.11 -26.93
CA GLY A 236 -19.81 29.21 -27.26
C GLY A 236 -20.16 30.00 -26.01
N ASP A 237 -19.83 31.28 -26.02
CA ASP A 237 -20.33 32.34 -25.13
C ASP A 237 -19.66 32.49 -23.75
N LEU A 238 -18.72 33.44 -23.68
CA LEU A 238 -18.78 34.60 -22.77
C LEU A 238 -17.58 35.53 -23.03
N GLU A 239 -17.68 36.32 -24.11
CA GLU A 239 -17.26 37.73 -24.05
C GLU A 239 -18.36 38.53 -23.33
N ALA A 240 -17.94 39.61 -22.67
CA ALA A 240 -18.75 40.67 -22.06
C ALA A 240 -19.35 40.42 -20.66
N GLN A 241 -18.50 40.57 -19.63
CA GLN A 241 -18.73 41.60 -18.60
C GLN A 241 -17.49 41.76 -17.69
N ALA A 242 -16.58 42.65 -18.09
CA ALA A 242 -15.89 43.61 -17.22
C ALA A 242 -14.94 44.46 -18.09
N ILE A 243 -15.51 45.39 -18.86
CA ILE A 243 -14.81 46.64 -19.18
C ILE A 243 -15.48 47.70 -18.29
N ASP A 244 -14.89 47.94 -17.12
CA ASP A 244 -14.46 49.28 -16.71
C ASP A 244 -13.60 49.18 -15.43
N SER A 245 -12.59 50.04 -15.35
CA SER A 245 -11.58 50.25 -14.30
C SER A 245 -10.37 49.28 -14.21
N GLN A 246 -9.29 49.69 -14.89
CA GLN A 246 -7.85 49.56 -14.58
C GLN A 246 -7.20 48.16 -14.39
N GLU A 247 -6.20 47.91 -15.26
CA GLU A 247 -5.07 46.96 -15.13
C GLU A 247 -5.24 45.76 -14.20
N SER A 248 -5.42 44.57 -14.78
CA SER A 248 -5.24 43.32 -14.06
C SER A 248 -4.59 42.29 -14.98
N GLN A 249 -3.27 42.21 -14.94
CA GLN A 249 -2.47 41.07 -15.44
C GLN A 249 -2.75 39.84 -14.56
N GLU A 250 -3.96 39.29 -14.59
CA GLU A 250 -4.35 38.19 -13.68
C GLU A 250 -4.64 36.91 -14.46
N CYS A 251 -3.90 35.85 -14.15
CA CYS A 251 -4.14 34.51 -14.68
C CYS A 251 -4.70 33.64 -13.57
N LEU A 252 -5.99 33.33 -13.70
CA LEU A 252 -6.69 32.44 -12.78
C LEU A 252 -6.31 30.99 -13.10
N LEU A 253 -5.64 30.33 -12.14
CA LEU A 253 -5.35 28.90 -12.22
C LEU A 253 -6.56 28.12 -11.70
N ASN A 254 -7.42 27.68 -12.62
CA ASN A 254 -8.61 26.90 -12.31
C ASN A 254 -8.37 25.41 -12.61
N ARG A 255 -8.85 24.58 -11.68
CA ARG A 255 -9.01 23.13 -11.83
C ARG A 255 -10.04 22.83 -12.93
N SER A 256 -9.59 22.30 -14.07
CA SER A 256 -10.42 21.53 -15.01
C SER A 256 -10.13 20.06 -14.78
N ARG A 257 -11.18 19.27 -14.54
CA ARG A 257 -11.08 17.85 -14.22
C ARG A 257 -11.72 17.11 -15.40
N ASP A 258 -10.91 16.63 -16.34
CA ASP A 258 -11.34 15.69 -17.37
C ASP A 258 -10.26 14.59 -17.53
N ASP A 259 -10.72 13.35 -17.40
CA ASP A 259 -10.25 12.06 -17.92
C ASP A 259 -8.87 11.48 -17.52
N VAL A 260 -8.88 10.70 -16.43
CA VAL A 260 -8.18 9.40 -16.42
C VAL A 260 -9.17 8.32 -16.00
N ASP A 261 -9.49 7.50 -16.99
CA ASP A 261 -10.34 6.32 -16.95
C ASP A 261 -9.82 5.30 -15.92
N TYR A 262 -10.62 5.03 -14.90
CA TYR A 262 -10.52 3.84 -14.05
C TYR A 262 -11.93 3.26 -13.96
N ASP A 263 -12.38 2.67 -15.06
CA ASP A 263 -13.60 1.89 -15.06
C ASP A 263 -13.38 0.54 -14.33
N ASN A 264 -14.07 0.46 -13.19
CA ASN A 264 -14.70 -0.69 -12.55
C ASN A 264 -13.91 -2.00 -12.37
N ASP A 265 -13.66 -2.32 -11.09
CA ASP A 265 -14.34 -3.49 -10.51
C ASP A 265 -14.43 -3.46 -8.97
N MET A 266 -15.60 -3.92 -8.51
CA MET A 266 -15.95 -4.38 -7.16
C MET A 266 -16.42 -3.35 -6.12
N GLN A 267 -17.70 -3.04 -6.28
CA GLN A 267 -18.71 -2.98 -5.22
C GLN A 267 -18.40 -3.88 -4.00
N GLY A 268 -18.62 -3.32 -2.81
CA GLY A 268 -19.08 -4.08 -1.64
C GLY A 268 -18.16 -4.02 -0.42
N TYR A 269 -18.30 -2.97 0.40
CA TYR A 269 -18.46 -3.12 1.85
C TYR A 269 -19.04 -1.82 2.43
N ASN A 270 -20.37 -1.76 2.47
CA ASN A 270 -21.12 -0.75 3.19
C ASN A 270 -21.16 -1.19 4.67
N LYS A 271 -20.54 -0.43 5.58
CA LYS A 271 -20.86 -0.48 7.02
C LYS A 271 -20.72 0.93 7.60
N PRO A 272 -21.81 1.58 8.05
CA PRO A 272 -21.74 2.91 8.63
C PRO A 272 -21.18 2.86 10.06
N LEU A 273 -20.16 3.68 10.32
CA LEU A 273 -19.72 4.02 11.66
C LEU A 273 -20.81 4.90 12.31
N ARG A 274 -21.46 4.35 13.32
CA ARG A 274 -22.50 5.00 14.11
C ARG A 274 -21.84 5.87 15.19
N ASN A 275 -22.43 7.05 15.34
CA ASN A 275 -22.08 8.18 16.21
C ASN A 275 -21.58 7.80 17.61
N ALA A 276 -20.59 8.58 18.05
CA ALA A 276 -20.25 8.76 19.46
C ALA A 276 -21.44 9.39 20.19
N GLU A 277 -21.93 8.71 21.23
CA GLU A 277 -22.80 9.29 22.24
C GLU A 277 -22.03 9.44 23.56
N SER A 278 -22.12 10.66 24.07
CA SER A 278 -21.69 11.19 25.35
C SER A 278 -22.17 10.38 26.56
N HIS A 279 -21.27 10.11 27.51
CA HIS A 279 -21.63 9.75 28.87
C HIS A 279 -21.84 11.00 29.73
N PRO A 280 -22.95 11.12 30.49
CA PRO A 280 -23.16 12.20 31.42
C PRO A 280 -22.50 11.92 32.77
N ALA A 281 -21.95 12.96 33.36
CA ALA A 281 -21.59 13.04 34.76
C ALA A 281 -22.87 13.15 35.62
N ASP A 282 -22.92 12.41 36.73
CA ASP A 282 -23.78 12.77 37.85
C ASP A 282 -23.07 12.45 39.17
N GLY A 283 -23.17 13.40 40.11
CA GLY A 283 -22.24 13.57 41.21
C GLY A 283 -22.54 12.75 42.47
N ARG A 284 -21.56 12.74 43.38
CA ARG A 284 -21.80 12.73 44.82
C ARG A 284 -20.64 13.37 45.58
N PHE A 285 -21.03 14.39 46.35
CA PHE A 285 -20.28 15.09 47.39
C PHE A 285 -19.85 14.17 48.54
N GLY A 286 -18.68 14.48 49.13
CA GLY A 286 -18.58 14.64 50.58
C GLY A 286 -17.64 13.70 51.34
N GLY A 287 -16.67 14.28 52.05
CA GLY A 287 -16.39 13.87 53.43
C GLY A 287 -14.99 13.38 53.75
N SER A 288 -14.09 14.34 54.00
CA SER A 288 -12.88 14.15 54.81
C SER A 288 -13.23 13.78 56.26
N LYS A 289 -12.60 12.75 56.84
CA LYS A 289 -12.15 12.69 58.24
C LYS A 289 -11.28 11.46 58.50
N GLY A 290 -10.12 11.68 59.13
CA GLY A 290 -9.19 10.65 59.57
C GLY A 290 -9.51 10.08 60.96
N ASN A 291 -8.98 8.88 61.18
CA ASN A 291 -8.53 8.21 62.41
C ASN A 291 -8.23 6.77 61.98
N GLY A 292 -7.09 6.12 62.27
CA GLY A 292 -6.42 6.04 63.55
C GLY A 292 -6.53 4.59 64.04
N THR A 293 -5.38 3.90 64.13
CA THR A 293 -5.06 2.69 64.93
C THR A 293 -5.56 1.28 64.50
N ASN A 294 -4.56 0.40 64.31
CA ASN A 294 -4.46 -1.09 64.35
C ASN A 294 -5.19 -1.77 65.54
N PRO A 295 -5.15 -3.13 65.76
CA PRO A 295 -4.62 -4.28 64.98
C PRO A 295 -5.58 -5.53 64.94
N GLY A 296 -5.18 -6.63 64.27
CA GLY A 296 -5.43 -8.00 64.80
C GLY A 296 -5.98 -9.08 63.85
N GLN A 297 -5.36 -10.27 63.94
CA GLN A 297 -5.77 -11.64 63.51
C GLN A 297 -5.91 -11.92 62.00
N SER A 298 -5.10 -12.77 61.36
CA SER A 298 -4.82 -14.23 61.50
C SER A 298 -5.91 -15.17 60.96
N ASP A 299 -5.45 -16.11 60.13
CA ASP A 299 -6.05 -17.38 59.68
C ASP A 299 -7.25 -17.22 58.71
N TYR A 300 -7.30 -17.78 57.49
CA TYR A 300 -6.79 -19.03 56.91
C TYR A 300 -6.42 -18.87 55.43
#